data_AF-A0A669PSU2-F1
#
_entry.id   AF-A0A669PSU2-F1
#
_cell.length_a   1.000
_cell.length_b   1.000
_cell.length_c   1.000
_cell.angle_alpha   90.00
_cell.angle_beta   90.00
_cell.angle_gamma   90.00
#
_symmetry.space_group_name_H-M   'P 1'
#
loop_
_entity.id
_entity.type
_entity.pdbx_description
1 polymer ?
#
loop_
_entity_poly.entity_id
_entity_poly.type
_entity_poly.pdbx_seq_one_letter_code
_entity_poly.pdbx_strand_id
1 'polypeptide(L)'
;MLDHVRPVSSSPEYSFVPEEIFRALTCASSSLGSPDYLQSYQKTKTTMDRLWHYPNRRSKFRHLTDHPVSLTGAGRKPSGRLEVIQLMEAMDSMLEKAGVDELIGVTGPSQLHNVLELMKAEQNIYNIVFHELIRQVSVDCKERGQLLSKLRQRYVDLLERIPQQMKTLYKKMMAQRLVDRHITEELLYFKECVAQLASELYEVREHDCKVTKEAEKAQKELAAAMREAEANANLLEQYRELYELQRRRLEDQVLMVAQERDIWSSAVRDLALMIIERNQLTLFRRLHISGKALTKVLKHFIVLLASKVGLVCHGYLFKVFVCVVHVAL
;
A
#
# COMPACT_ATOMS: atom_id res chain seq x y z
N MET A 1 -51.01 -2.09 -8.87
CA MET A 1 -49.78 -1.83 -8.08
C MET A 1 -48.61 -2.18 -8.98
N LEU A 2 -48.02 -1.15 -9.60
CA LEU A 2 -46.88 -1.24 -10.51
C LEU A 2 -45.88 -0.20 -10.00
N ASP A 3 -44.84 -0.65 -9.30
CA ASP A 3 -43.72 0.22 -8.94
C ASP A 3 -42.53 -0.10 -9.84
N HIS A 4 -42.18 0.91 -10.64
CA HIS A 4 -40.97 0.94 -11.46
C HIS A 4 -39.76 1.27 -10.58
N VAL A 5 -38.87 0.31 -10.37
CA VAL A 5 -37.51 0.58 -9.89
C VAL A 5 -36.57 0.54 -11.09
N ARG A 6 -36.11 1.72 -11.48
CA ARG A 6 -35.10 1.98 -12.51
C ARG A 6 -33.71 1.70 -11.91
N PRO A 7 -32.79 0.99 -12.59
CA PRO A 7 -31.41 0.93 -12.13
C PRO A 7 -30.73 2.27 -12.42
N VAL A 8 -30.16 2.88 -11.38
CA VAL A 8 -29.33 4.07 -11.48
C VAL A 8 -28.01 3.68 -12.13
N SER A 9 -27.74 4.26 -13.30
CA SER A 9 -26.44 4.28 -13.95
C SER A 9 -25.49 5.18 -13.16
N SER A 10 -24.52 4.60 -12.46
CA SER A 10 -23.38 5.33 -11.91
C SER A 10 -22.11 4.94 -12.66
N SER A 11 -21.76 5.72 -13.68
CA SER A 11 -20.40 5.77 -14.21
C SER A 11 -19.48 6.29 -13.10
N PRO A 12 -18.34 5.65 -12.78
CA PRO A 12 -17.31 6.31 -12.01
C PRO A 12 -16.56 7.27 -12.94
N GLU A 13 -16.75 8.57 -12.73
CA GLU A 13 -15.85 9.60 -13.27
C GLU A 13 -14.46 9.36 -12.67
N TYR A 14 -13.62 8.70 -13.47
CA TYR A 14 -12.21 8.50 -13.19
C TYR A 14 -11.54 9.89 -13.25
N SER A 15 -11.03 10.37 -12.12
CA SER A 15 -10.18 11.55 -12.05
C SER A 15 -8.85 11.24 -12.74
N PHE A 16 -8.84 11.36 -14.07
CA PHE A 16 -7.67 11.13 -14.91
C PHE A 16 -6.71 12.30 -14.71
N VAL A 17 -5.55 12.02 -14.12
CA VAL A 17 -4.45 12.99 -14.06
C VAL A 17 -3.97 13.21 -15.50
N PRO A 18 -4.05 14.43 -16.05
CA PRO A 18 -3.72 14.67 -17.45
C PRO A 18 -2.26 14.33 -17.76
N GLU A 19 -2.05 13.69 -18.91
CA GLU A 19 -0.75 13.16 -19.33
C GLU A 19 0.28 14.26 -19.61
N GLU A 20 -0.18 15.51 -19.70
CA GLU A 20 0.70 16.69 -19.73
C GLU A 20 1.49 16.86 -18.43
N ILE A 21 0.95 16.45 -17.28
CA ILE A 21 1.63 16.56 -15.98
C ILE A 21 2.80 15.58 -15.90
N PHE A 22 2.59 14.34 -16.36
CA PHE A 22 3.65 13.33 -16.41
C PHE A 22 4.76 13.73 -17.39
N ARG A 23 4.39 14.31 -18.54
CA ARG A 23 5.37 14.84 -19.50
C ARG A 23 6.16 16.02 -18.92
N ALA A 24 5.50 16.96 -18.25
CA ALA A 24 6.17 18.10 -17.61
C ALA A 24 7.16 17.67 -16.51
N LEU A 25 6.77 16.69 -15.67
CA LEU A 25 7.64 16.13 -14.63
C LEU A 25 8.84 15.36 -15.21
N THR A 26 8.62 14.63 -16.30
CA THR A 26 9.68 13.87 -16.98
C THR A 26 10.68 14.81 -17.67
N CYS A 27 10.21 15.89 -18.31
CA CYS A 27 11.06 16.89 -18.96
C CYS A 27 11.87 17.75 -17.98
N ALA A 28 11.35 18.00 -16.76
CA ALA A 28 12.11 18.70 -15.72
C ALA A 28 13.27 17.86 -15.16
N SER A 29 13.12 16.52 -15.16
CA SER A 29 14.11 15.59 -14.62
C SER A 29 15.34 15.37 -15.52
N SER A 30 15.22 15.54 -16.84
CA SER A 30 16.33 15.39 -17.79
C SER A 30 17.24 16.62 -17.90
N SER A 31 16.87 17.75 -17.27
CA SER A 31 17.64 18.99 -17.27
C SER A 31 18.65 19.11 -16.11
N LEU A 32 18.59 18.22 -15.11
CA LEU A 32 19.49 18.22 -13.96
C LEU A 32 20.63 17.24 -14.20
N GLY A 33 21.56 17.64 -15.06
CA GLY A 33 22.89 17.04 -15.10
C GLY A 33 23.58 17.19 -13.74
N SER A 34 24.11 16.06 -13.26
CA SER A 34 24.81 15.87 -11.99
C SER A 34 25.86 16.94 -11.68
N PRO A 35 25.94 17.44 -10.44
CA PRO A 35 27.19 17.95 -9.89
C PRO A 35 27.80 16.90 -8.95
N ASP A 36 28.84 16.23 -9.43
CA ASP A 36 29.80 15.44 -8.66
C ASP A 36 30.58 16.35 -7.68
N TYR A 37 30.00 16.68 -6.53
CA TYR A 37 30.72 17.29 -5.39
C TYR A 37 30.06 16.91 -4.07
N LEU A 38 30.03 15.61 -3.76
CA LEU A 38 29.72 15.13 -2.42
C LEU A 38 30.85 14.23 -1.94
N GLN A 39 32.04 14.81 -1.71
CA GLN A 39 33.09 14.15 -0.96
C GLN A 39 33.36 14.89 0.35
N SER A 40 32.92 14.21 1.42
CA SER A 40 33.38 14.27 2.81
C SER A 40 33.57 15.65 3.47
N TYR A 41 32.63 16.00 4.35
CA TYR A 41 32.97 16.74 5.56
C TYR A 41 32.77 15.84 6.77
N GLN A 42 33.90 15.42 7.35
CA GLN A 42 33.98 14.64 8.56
C GLN A 42 33.46 15.45 9.75
N LYS A 43 32.76 14.74 10.65
CA LYS A 43 32.32 15.23 11.96
C LYS A 43 33.47 15.88 12.73
N THR A 44 33.39 17.18 12.96
CA THR A 44 34.02 17.81 14.13
C THR A 44 32.93 18.43 15.00
N LYS A 45 32.83 17.89 16.21
CA LYS A 45 31.97 18.32 17.31
C LYS A 45 32.44 19.73 17.71
N THR A 46 31.73 20.77 17.29
CA THR A 46 32.00 22.14 17.72
C THR A 46 31.11 22.51 18.90
N THR A 47 31.77 22.66 20.04
CA THR A 47 31.30 23.32 21.25
C THR A 47 30.93 24.77 20.89
N MET A 48 29.68 24.99 20.53
CA MET A 48 29.14 26.32 20.27
C MET A 48 28.82 27.02 21.60
N ASP A 49 29.31 28.26 21.68
CA ASP A 49 28.55 29.40 22.20
C ASP A 49 28.61 29.72 23.71
N ARG A 50 29.81 30.09 24.20
CA ARG A 50 29.95 30.80 25.49
C ARG A 50 30.89 32.01 25.51
N LEU A 51 31.38 32.49 24.36
CA LEU A 51 32.38 33.58 24.35
C LEU A 51 31.84 34.98 23.97
N TRP A 52 30.60 35.13 23.50
CA TRP A 52 30.14 36.39 22.89
C TRP A 52 28.93 37.07 23.57
N HIS A 53 28.67 36.80 24.84
CA HIS A 53 27.63 37.51 25.59
C HIS A 53 28.22 38.46 26.65
N TYR A 54 28.70 39.62 26.20
CA TYR A 54 28.88 40.81 27.05
C TYR A 54 28.55 42.10 26.28
N PRO A 55 27.26 42.52 26.25
CA PRO A 55 26.86 43.76 25.59
C PRO A 55 27.24 45.03 26.37
N ASN A 56 27.58 44.94 27.67
CA ASN A 56 27.61 46.11 28.56
C ASN A 56 29.00 46.62 29.01
N ARG A 57 30.12 46.11 28.49
CA ARG A 57 31.46 46.62 28.87
C ARG A 57 32.13 47.55 27.85
N ARG A 58 31.57 47.72 26.64
CA ARG A 58 32.11 48.64 25.61
C ARG A 58 31.67 50.10 25.74
N SER A 59 30.64 50.40 26.53
CA SER A 59 30.22 51.79 26.77
C SER A 59 31.28 52.60 27.53
N LYS A 60 32.09 51.94 28.38
CA LYS A 60 33.18 52.59 29.12
C LYS A 60 34.38 52.98 28.25
N PHE A 61 34.54 52.39 27.07
CA PHE A 61 35.65 52.70 26.15
C PHE A 61 35.21 53.49 24.92
N ARG A 62 33.98 54.01 24.92
CA ARG A 62 33.47 54.85 23.81
C ARG A 62 34.41 56.03 23.52
N HIS A 63 34.96 56.65 24.57
CA HIS A 63 35.93 57.74 24.47
C HIS A 63 37.28 57.37 23.80
N LEU A 64 37.59 56.08 23.65
CA LEU A 64 38.77 55.61 22.89
C LEU A 64 38.45 55.28 21.42
N THR A 65 37.19 54.97 21.09
CA THR A 65 36.71 54.82 19.71
C THR A 65 36.22 56.14 19.10
N ASP A 66 35.72 57.07 19.92
CA ASP A 66 35.19 58.37 19.50
C ASP A 66 36.29 59.44 19.37
N HIS A 67 37.54 59.09 19.66
CA HIS A 67 38.71 59.95 19.49
C HIS A 67 39.68 59.25 18.55
N PRO A 68 39.81 59.67 17.27
CA PRO A 68 40.81 59.09 16.40
C PRO A 68 42.18 59.36 17.04
N VAL A 69 43.04 58.33 17.04
CA VAL A 69 44.47 58.49 17.30
C VAL A 69 44.94 59.60 16.37
N SER A 70 45.27 60.77 16.92
CA SER A 70 45.83 61.85 16.14
C SER A 70 47.17 61.37 15.60
N LEU A 71 47.21 61.02 14.31
CA LEU A 71 48.41 60.60 13.59
C LEU A 71 49.41 61.76 13.41
N THR A 72 49.10 62.95 13.91
CA THR A 72 49.96 64.13 13.82
C THR A 72 50.12 64.78 15.18
N GLY A 73 51.39 64.89 15.61
CA GLY A 73 51.80 65.64 16.79
C GLY A 73 51.35 67.09 16.73
N ALA A 74 50.99 67.63 17.90
CA ALA A 74 50.45 68.97 18.07
C ALA A 74 51.29 70.05 17.37
N GLY A 75 50.66 70.90 16.55
CA GLY A 75 51.21 72.20 16.14
C GLY A 75 51.34 72.49 14.63
N ARG A 76 51.02 71.55 13.73
CA ARG A 76 50.96 71.83 12.28
C ARG A 76 49.54 72.17 11.84
N LYS A 77 49.38 73.09 10.87
CA LYS A 77 48.09 73.36 10.22
C LYS A 77 47.63 72.03 9.57
N PRO A 78 46.55 71.40 10.06
CA PRO A 78 46.16 70.04 9.71
C PRO A 78 45.58 69.89 8.29
N SER A 79 45.74 70.92 7.44
CA SER A 79 45.21 70.99 6.07
C SER A 79 46.32 71.18 5.03
N GLY A 80 47.57 70.88 5.39
CA GLY A 80 48.71 70.99 4.48
C GLY A 80 48.70 69.91 3.39
N ARG A 81 49.24 70.21 2.20
CA ARG A 81 49.33 69.22 1.09
C ARG A 81 50.00 67.91 1.51
N LEU A 82 51.02 67.97 2.38
CA LEU A 82 51.75 66.81 2.85
C LEU A 82 50.86 65.86 3.70
N GLU A 83 49.99 66.41 4.53
CA GLU A 83 49.12 65.61 5.41
C GLU A 83 48.00 64.92 4.61
N VAL A 84 47.50 65.57 3.57
CA VAL A 84 46.55 64.96 2.63
C VAL A 84 47.19 63.81 1.86
N ILE A 85 48.44 63.97 1.40
CA ILE A 85 49.19 62.89 0.74
C ILE A 85 49.41 61.70 1.70
N GLN A 86 49.80 61.97 2.95
CA GLN A 86 49.96 60.92 3.96
C GLN A 86 48.66 60.18 4.26
N LEU A 87 47.53 60.89 4.31
CA LEU A 87 46.21 60.27 4.50
C LEU A 87 45.81 59.38 3.31
N MET A 88 46.13 59.82 2.09
CA MET A 88 45.90 59.06 0.86
C MET A 88 46.74 57.78 0.83
N GLU A 89 48.05 57.88 1.10
CA GLU A 89 48.95 56.72 1.19
C GLU A 89 48.51 55.74 2.30
N ALA A 90 48.05 56.27 3.45
CA ALA A 90 47.53 55.45 4.53
C ALA A 90 46.23 54.72 4.13
N MET A 91 45.34 55.39 3.40
CA MET A 91 44.12 54.79 2.87
C MET A 91 44.44 53.66 1.89
N ASP A 92 45.33 53.90 0.93
CA ASP A 92 45.74 52.91 -0.06
C ASP A 92 46.38 51.69 0.62
N SER A 93 47.29 51.90 1.58
CA SER A 93 47.89 50.81 2.35
C SER A 93 46.87 50.02 3.18
N MET A 94 45.84 50.68 3.72
CA MET A 94 44.77 49.99 4.46
C MET A 94 43.89 49.16 3.53
N LEU A 95 43.57 49.65 2.33
CA LEU A 95 42.77 48.93 1.34
C LEU A 95 43.52 47.71 0.79
N GLU A 96 44.81 47.86 0.50
CA GLU A 96 45.69 46.77 0.06
C GLU A 96 45.75 45.66 1.12
N LYS A 97 45.96 46.02 2.40
CA LYS A 97 45.97 45.07 3.52
C LYS A 97 44.62 44.39 3.78
N ALA A 98 43.52 45.06 3.43
CA ALA A 98 42.18 44.49 3.56
C ALA A 98 41.84 43.53 2.40
N GLY A 99 42.71 43.42 1.38
CA GLY A 99 42.52 42.52 0.24
C GLY A 99 41.40 42.97 -0.69
N VAL A 100 41.13 44.28 -0.78
CA VAL A 100 40.05 44.84 -1.60
C VAL A 100 40.21 44.53 -3.09
N ASP A 101 41.46 44.45 -3.58
CA ASP A 101 41.79 44.11 -4.97
C ASP A 101 42.09 42.61 -5.20
N GLU A 102 42.33 41.85 -4.14
CA GLU A 102 42.56 40.41 -4.22
C GLU A 102 41.24 39.67 -3.96
N LEU A 103 40.54 39.31 -5.03
CA LEU A 103 39.28 38.57 -4.99
C LEU A 103 39.38 37.15 -4.38
N ILE A 104 40.46 36.80 -3.68
CA ILE A 104 40.82 35.42 -3.34
C ILE A 104 41.33 35.31 -1.91
N GLY A 105 40.49 34.71 -1.08
CA GLY A 105 40.85 34.20 0.23
C GLY A 105 39.64 33.59 0.92
N VAL A 106 39.24 32.40 0.48
CA VAL A 106 38.16 31.60 1.09
C VAL A 106 38.50 31.37 2.57
N THR A 107 38.05 32.27 3.44
CA THR A 107 38.18 32.12 4.90
C THR A 107 36.81 32.06 5.57
N GLY A 108 35.73 32.23 4.81
CA GLY A 108 34.35 32.16 5.30
C GLY A 108 33.58 30.91 4.85
N PRO A 109 32.56 30.47 5.62
CA PRO A 109 31.71 29.32 5.29
C PRO A 109 30.82 29.49 4.04
N SER A 110 30.73 30.70 3.45
CA SER A 110 30.01 30.92 2.17
C SER A 110 30.58 32.13 1.40
N GLN A 111 30.38 32.15 0.08
CA GLN A 111 30.77 33.29 -0.80
C GLN A 111 30.15 34.61 -0.31
N LEU A 112 28.91 34.57 0.17
CA LEU A 112 28.24 35.74 0.75
C LEU A 112 28.93 36.24 2.02
N HIS A 113 29.37 35.33 2.89
CA HIS A 113 30.05 35.72 4.12
C HIS A 113 31.35 36.49 3.82
N ASN A 114 32.10 36.06 2.80
CA ASN A 114 33.32 36.73 2.37
C ASN A 114 33.04 38.15 1.86
N VAL A 115 32.02 38.33 1.01
CA VAL A 115 31.62 39.66 0.51
C VAL A 115 31.17 40.57 1.65
N LEU A 116 30.43 40.04 2.62
CA LEU A 116 29.96 40.83 3.77
C LEU A 116 31.11 41.27 4.70
N GLU A 117 32.12 40.42 4.90
CA GLU A 117 33.31 40.79 5.69
C GLU A 117 34.19 41.81 4.95
N LEU A 118 34.35 41.66 3.62
CA LEU A 118 35.10 42.62 2.80
C LEU A 118 34.43 44.00 2.79
N MET A 119 33.11 44.05 2.57
CA MET A 119 32.33 45.30 2.67
C MET A 119 32.50 45.98 4.04
N LYS A 120 32.54 45.20 5.12
CA LYS A 120 32.70 45.72 6.48
C LYS A 120 34.12 46.26 6.70
N ALA A 121 35.14 45.60 6.15
CA ALA A 121 36.52 46.07 6.20
C ALA A 121 36.69 47.40 5.45
N GLU A 122 36.20 47.49 4.21
CA GLU A 122 36.21 48.72 3.40
C GLU A 122 35.48 49.87 4.10
N GLN A 123 34.28 49.62 4.63
CA GLN A 123 33.50 50.66 5.29
C GLN A 123 34.23 51.20 6.54
N ASN A 124 34.97 50.35 7.27
CA ASN A 124 35.81 50.79 8.38
C ASN A 124 36.95 51.69 7.92
N ILE A 125 37.60 51.37 6.80
CA ILE A 125 38.68 52.19 6.23
C ILE A 125 38.14 53.55 5.81
N TYR A 126 37.03 53.59 5.07
CA TYR A 126 36.38 54.84 4.69
C TYR A 126 35.94 55.66 5.91
N ASN A 127 35.45 55.01 6.97
CA ASN A 127 35.10 55.72 8.20
C ASN A 127 36.32 56.43 8.82
N ILE A 128 37.48 55.77 8.88
CA ILE A 128 38.73 56.36 9.39
C ILE A 128 39.10 57.60 8.57
N VAL A 129 39.10 57.49 7.25
CA VAL A 129 39.45 58.58 6.34
C VAL A 129 38.44 59.73 6.42
N PHE A 130 37.13 59.44 6.43
CA PHE A 130 36.10 60.46 6.58
C PHE A 130 36.20 61.19 7.93
N HIS A 131 36.52 60.50 9.02
CA HIS A 131 36.72 61.13 10.32
C HIS A 131 37.88 62.12 10.29
N GLU A 132 38.98 61.77 9.63
CA GLU A 132 40.12 62.69 9.47
C GLU A 132 39.77 63.86 8.54
N LEU A 133 39.14 63.63 7.39
CA LEU A 133 38.72 64.71 6.48
C LEU A 133 37.76 65.71 7.17
N ILE A 134 36.80 65.21 7.95
CA ILE A 134 35.89 66.07 8.73
C ILE A 134 36.67 66.89 9.74
N ARG A 135 37.66 66.30 10.43
CA ARG A 135 38.54 67.01 11.37
C ARG A 135 39.25 68.15 10.65
N GLN A 136 39.93 67.88 9.55
CA GLN A 136 40.70 68.86 8.78
C GLN A 136 39.82 70.02 8.28
N VAL A 137 38.67 69.71 7.66
CA VAL A 137 37.73 70.74 7.15
C VAL A 137 37.13 71.57 8.28
N SER A 138 36.90 70.97 9.46
CA SER A 138 36.34 71.69 10.62
C SER A 138 37.30 72.70 11.23
N VAL A 139 38.61 72.55 11.03
CA VAL A 139 39.61 73.52 11.51
C VAL A 139 39.51 74.83 10.74
N ASP A 140 39.26 74.78 9.43
CA ASP A 140 39.11 75.97 8.59
C ASP A 140 37.67 76.53 8.65
N CYS A 141 36.65 75.65 8.59
CA CYS A 141 35.24 76.04 8.66
C CYS A 141 34.39 74.95 9.30
N LYS A 142 33.95 75.23 10.53
CA LYS A 142 33.15 74.30 11.34
C LYS A 142 31.85 73.89 10.66
N GLU A 143 31.17 74.81 9.97
CA GLU A 143 29.89 74.55 9.29
C GLU A 143 30.05 73.54 8.14
N ARG A 144 31.15 73.63 7.39
CA ARG A 144 31.48 72.66 6.32
C ARG A 144 31.77 71.29 6.92
N GLY A 145 32.51 71.23 8.02
CA GLY A 145 32.75 69.99 8.76
C GLY A 145 31.47 69.34 9.29
N GLN A 146 30.55 70.14 9.82
CA GLN A 146 29.23 69.67 10.26
C GLN A 146 28.39 69.11 9.10
N LEU A 147 28.40 69.76 7.94
CA LEU A 147 27.72 69.27 6.75
C LEU A 147 28.29 67.93 6.28
N LEU A 148 29.62 67.82 6.21
CA LEU A 148 30.29 66.55 5.86
C LEU A 148 29.98 65.44 6.87
N SER A 149 29.94 65.74 8.16
CA SER A 149 29.54 64.78 9.18
C SER A 149 28.10 64.30 9.00
N LYS A 150 27.17 65.19 8.65
CA LYS A 150 25.78 64.82 8.34
C LYS A 150 25.70 63.94 7.10
N LEU A 151 26.45 64.27 6.05
CA LEU A 151 26.50 63.50 4.82
C LEU A 151 27.07 62.09 5.05
N ARG A 152 28.20 61.99 5.77
CA ARG A 152 28.79 60.71 6.18
C ARG A 152 27.78 59.85 6.94
N GLN A 153 27.06 60.42 7.91
CA GLN A 153 26.07 59.67 8.69
C GLN A 153 24.98 59.09 7.77
N ARG A 154 24.48 59.88 6.80
CA ARG A 154 23.48 59.39 5.83
C ARG A 154 24.01 58.25 4.97
N TYR A 155 25.27 58.31 4.54
CA TYR A 155 25.89 57.23 3.76
C TYR A 155 26.15 55.98 4.60
N VAL A 156 26.60 56.11 5.85
CA VAL A 156 26.76 54.98 6.77
C VAL A 156 25.42 54.28 7.01
N ASP A 157 24.37 55.04 7.32
CA ASP A 157 23.02 54.50 7.54
C ASP A 157 22.46 53.79 6.29
N LEU A 158 22.82 54.25 5.09
CA LEU A 158 22.44 53.62 3.83
C LEU A 158 23.20 52.31 3.61
N LEU A 159 24.52 52.36 3.77
CA LEU A 159 25.40 51.22 3.53
C LEU A 159 25.21 50.10 4.57
N GLU A 160 24.84 50.41 5.82
CA GLU A 160 24.53 49.38 6.83
C GLU A 160 23.26 48.58 6.51
N ARG A 161 22.30 49.16 5.78
CA ARG A 161 21.04 48.46 5.43
C ARG A 161 21.26 47.35 4.42
N ILE A 162 22.22 47.51 3.50
CA ILE A 162 22.46 46.58 2.40
C ILE A 162 22.92 45.20 2.93
N PRO A 163 23.99 45.09 3.76
CA PRO A 163 24.39 43.84 4.40
C PRO A 163 23.26 43.17 5.20
N GLN A 164 22.44 43.95 5.88
CA GLN A 164 21.35 43.44 6.71
C GLN A 164 20.22 42.83 5.87
N GLN A 165 19.86 43.48 4.76
CA GLN A 165 18.93 42.94 3.78
C GLN A 165 19.49 41.68 3.13
N MET A 166 20.77 41.69 2.75
CA MET A 166 21.43 40.54 2.11
C MET A 166 21.48 39.31 3.02
N LYS A 167 21.79 39.47 4.31
CA LYS A 167 21.71 38.39 5.32
C LYS A 167 20.29 37.83 5.45
N THR A 168 19.28 38.70 5.41
CA THR A 168 17.88 38.28 5.51
C THR A 168 17.44 37.49 4.28
N LEU A 169 17.79 37.97 3.09
CA LEU A 169 17.54 37.27 1.82
C LEU A 169 18.23 35.91 1.79
N TYR A 170 19.47 35.83 2.25
CA TYR A 170 20.20 34.57 2.31
C TYR A 170 19.54 33.54 3.25
N LYS A 171 19.11 33.96 4.45
CA LYS A 171 18.38 33.08 5.37
C LYS A 171 17.10 32.54 4.74
N LYS A 172 16.33 33.41 4.05
CA LYS A 172 15.13 33.01 3.32
C LYS A 172 15.47 32.03 2.19
N MET A 173 16.52 32.30 1.42
CA MET A 173 16.98 31.42 0.33
C MET A 173 17.44 30.05 0.85
N MET A 174 18.17 29.99 1.96
CA MET A 174 18.60 28.71 2.55
C MET A 174 17.40 27.91 3.08
N ALA A 175 16.44 28.57 3.73
CA ALA A 175 15.21 27.94 4.18
C ALA A 175 14.40 27.38 2.99
N GLN A 176 14.29 28.16 1.90
CA GLN A 176 13.63 27.73 0.67
C GLN A 176 14.31 26.49 0.07
N ARG A 177 15.65 26.50 -0.08
CA ARG A 177 16.40 25.35 -0.61
C ARG A 177 16.19 24.08 0.20
N LEU A 178 16.09 24.20 1.53
CA LEU A 178 15.85 23.05 2.40
C LEU A 178 14.45 22.46 2.18
N VAL A 179 13.43 23.32 2.06
CA VAL A 179 12.06 22.91 1.73
C VAL A 179 12.01 22.28 0.33
N ASP A 180 12.63 22.90 -0.67
CA ASP A 180 12.69 22.38 -2.04
C ASP A 180 13.32 20.97 -2.05
N ARG A 181 14.42 20.77 -1.31
CA ARG A 181 15.08 19.46 -1.18
C ARG A 181 14.15 18.41 -0.57
N HIS A 182 13.48 18.73 0.53
CA HIS A 182 12.53 17.82 1.16
C HIS A 182 11.37 17.47 0.22
N ILE A 183 10.80 18.46 -0.49
CA ILE A 183 9.73 18.22 -1.47
C ILE A 183 10.23 17.29 -2.57
N THR A 184 11.44 17.49 -3.09
CA THR A 184 12.01 16.59 -4.10
C THR A 184 12.22 15.17 -3.60
N GLU A 185 12.66 14.99 -2.34
CA GLU A 185 12.83 13.68 -1.71
C GLU A 185 11.47 12.95 -1.59
N GLU A 186 10.44 13.64 -1.10
CA GLU A 186 9.07 13.09 -0.99
C GLU A 186 8.44 12.76 -2.35
N LEU A 187 8.67 13.59 -3.37
CA LEU A 187 8.19 13.32 -4.73
C LEU A 187 8.83 12.07 -5.34
N LEU A 188 10.13 11.84 -5.07
CA LEU A 188 10.81 10.62 -5.51
C LEU A 188 10.25 9.39 -4.80
N TYR A 189 10.05 9.48 -3.48
CA TYR A 189 9.43 8.40 -2.71
C TYR A 189 8.01 8.08 -3.20
N PHE A 190 7.19 9.10 -3.42
CA PHE A 190 5.84 8.95 -3.96
C PHE A 190 5.87 8.27 -5.34
N LYS A 191 6.78 8.67 -6.23
CA LYS A 191 6.97 8.04 -7.54
C LYS A 191 7.30 6.56 -7.42
N GLU A 192 8.20 6.19 -6.52
CA GLU A 192 8.58 4.80 -6.27
C GLU A 192 7.38 3.97 -5.78
N CYS A 193 6.60 4.52 -4.83
CA CYS A 193 5.39 3.87 -4.34
C CYS A 193 4.35 3.65 -5.45
N VAL A 194 4.13 4.67 -6.30
CA VAL A 194 3.20 4.56 -7.43
C VAL A 194 3.70 3.51 -8.44
N ALA A 195 5.00 3.43 -8.70
CA ALA A 195 5.57 2.42 -9.59
C ALA A 195 5.38 1.00 -9.04
N GLN A 196 5.61 0.80 -7.73
CA GLN A 196 5.37 -0.49 -7.06
C GLN A 196 3.89 -0.89 -7.14
N LEU A 197 2.98 0.03 -6.81
CA LEU A 197 1.54 -0.23 -6.90
C LEU A 197 1.10 -0.55 -8.33
N ALA A 198 1.68 0.11 -9.33
CA ALA A 198 1.40 -0.18 -10.73
C ALA A 198 1.87 -1.58 -11.14
N SER A 199 3.03 -2.04 -10.65
CA SER A 199 3.50 -3.41 -10.88
C SER A 199 2.62 -4.45 -10.18
N GLU A 200 2.24 -4.23 -8.92
CA GLU A 200 1.35 -5.14 -8.18
C GLU A 200 -0.02 -5.26 -8.89
N LEU A 201 -0.55 -4.15 -9.36
CA LEU A 201 -1.82 -4.14 -10.11
C LEU A 201 -1.71 -4.90 -11.44
N TYR A 202 -0.56 -4.84 -12.11
CA TYR A 202 -0.30 -5.65 -13.30
C TYR A 202 -0.29 -7.15 -12.97
N GLU A 203 0.40 -7.56 -11.92
CA GLU A 203 0.46 -8.96 -11.47
C GLU A 203 -0.93 -9.50 -11.10
N VAL A 204 -1.73 -8.72 -10.34
CA VAL A 204 -3.10 -9.09 -9.98
C VAL A 204 -3.98 -9.28 -11.22
N ARG A 205 -3.89 -8.36 -12.20
CA ARG A 205 -4.65 -8.49 -13.45
C ARG A 205 -4.25 -9.72 -14.26
N GLU A 206 -2.97 -10.04 -14.30
CA GLU A 206 -2.48 -11.23 -14.99
C GLU A 206 -2.99 -12.50 -14.32
N HIS A 207 -2.95 -12.55 -12.98
CA HIS A 207 -3.48 -13.64 -12.18
C HIS A 207 -4.99 -13.81 -12.38
N ASP A 208 -5.78 -12.73 -12.34
CA ASP A 208 -7.22 -12.77 -12.60
C ASP A 208 -7.53 -13.33 -14.00
N CYS A 209 -6.76 -12.95 -15.02
CA CYS A 209 -6.90 -13.48 -16.38
C CYS A 209 -6.58 -14.98 -16.46
N LYS A 210 -5.62 -15.48 -15.68
CA LYS A 210 -5.29 -16.91 -15.59
C LYS A 210 -6.41 -17.68 -14.88
N VAL A 211 -6.83 -17.23 -13.69
CA VAL A 211 -7.87 -17.88 -12.89
C VAL A 211 -9.20 -17.91 -13.64
N THR A 212 -9.57 -16.84 -14.33
CA THR A 212 -10.80 -16.83 -15.15
C THR A 212 -10.75 -17.86 -16.28
N LYS A 213 -9.63 -17.99 -16.99
CA LYS A 213 -9.46 -19.03 -18.03
C LYS A 213 -9.53 -20.45 -17.46
N GLU A 214 -8.92 -20.68 -16.31
CA GLU A 214 -8.97 -21.98 -15.64
C GLU A 214 -10.39 -22.31 -15.16
N ALA A 215 -11.10 -21.34 -14.59
CA ALA A 215 -12.50 -21.48 -14.19
C ALA A 215 -13.41 -21.79 -15.40
N GLU A 216 -13.23 -21.09 -16.53
CA GLU A 216 -13.98 -21.38 -17.75
C GLU A 216 -13.69 -22.79 -18.28
N LYS A 217 -12.44 -23.24 -18.22
CA LYS A 217 -12.06 -24.59 -18.64
C LYS A 217 -12.71 -25.65 -17.74
N ALA A 218 -12.61 -25.48 -16.43
CA ALA A 218 -13.24 -26.37 -15.45
C ALA A 218 -14.76 -26.41 -15.63
N GLN A 219 -15.40 -25.27 -15.92
CA GLN A 219 -16.83 -25.21 -16.19
C GLN A 219 -17.20 -26.00 -17.47
N LYS A 220 -16.40 -25.90 -18.54
CA LYS A 220 -16.61 -26.66 -19.77
C LYS A 220 -16.44 -28.17 -19.55
N GLU A 221 -15.42 -28.57 -18.81
CA GLU A 221 -15.17 -29.97 -18.45
C GLU A 221 -16.30 -30.54 -17.60
N LEU A 222 -16.76 -29.80 -16.58
CA LEU A 222 -17.89 -30.18 -15.75
C LEU A 222 -19.18 -30.32 -16.57
N ALA A 223 -19.45 -29.38 -17.48
CA ALA A 223 -20.62 -29.44 -18.35
C ALA A 223 -20.58 -30.64 -19.31
N ALA A 224 -19.39 -31.07 -19.75
CA ALA A 224 -19.24 -32.28 -20.55
C ALA A 224 -19.51 -33.54 -19.70
N ALA A 225 -18.90 -33.63 -18.52
CA ALA A 225 -19.09 -34.75 -17.60
C ALA A 225 -20.56 -34.89 -17.15
N MET A 226 -21.26 -33.77 -16.91
CA MET A 226 -22.68 -33.77 -16.58
C MET A 226 -23.55 -34.33 -17.71
N ARG A 227 -23.29 -33.93 -18.96
CA ARG A 227 -24.03 -34.48 -20.12
C ARG A 227 -23.79 -35.97 -20.30
N GLU A 228 -22.56 -36.43 -20.08
CA GLU A 228 -22.24 -37.86 -20.13
C GLU A 228 -22.92 -38.65 -19.00
N ALA A 229 -22.89 -38.13 -17.78
CA ALA A 229 -23.57 -38.72 -16.64
C ALA A 229 -25.09 -38.82 -16.87
N GLU A 230 -25.70 -37.79 -17.45
CA GLU A 230 -27.12 -37.79 -17.82
C GLU A 230 -27.44 -38.84 -18.90
N ALA A 231 -26.62 -38.95 -19.95
CA ALA A 231 -26.77 -39.98 -20.97
C ALA A 231 -26.65 -41.39 -20.39
N ASN A 232 -25.68 -41.61 -19.50
CA ASN A 232 -25.49 -42.88 -18.81
C ASN A 232 -26.66 -43.22 -17.88
N ALA A 233 -27.20 -42.24 -17.15
CA ALA A 233 -28.38 -42.42 -16.32
C ALA A 233 -29.61 -42.82 -17.15
N ASN A 234 -29.84 -42.15 -18.28
CA ASN A 234 -30.93 -42.49 -19.22
C ASN A 234 -30.79 -43.92 -19.77
N LEU A 235 -29.57 -44.33 -20.11
CA LEU A 235 -29.30 -45.70 -20.56
C LEU A 235 -29.56 -46.72 -19.46
N LEU A 236 -29.13 -46.46 -18.23
CA LEU A 236 -29.37 -47.33 -17.08
C LEU A 236 -30.86 -47.48 -16.78
N GLU A 237 -31.65 -46.41 -16.93
CA GLU A 237 -33.10 -46.48 -16.74
C GLU A 237 -33.75 -47.39 -17.80
N GLN A 238 -33.33 -47.29 -19.07
CA GLN A 238 -33.80 -48.20 -20.12
C GLN A 238 -33.46 -49.66 -19.81
N TYR A 239 -32.23 -49.93 -19.34
CA TYR A 239 -31.86 -51.29 -18.92
C TYR A 239 -32.74 -51.77 -17.77
N ARG A 240 -32.97 -50.91 -16.76
CA ARG A 240 -33.82 -51.23 -15.62
C ARG A 240 -35.24 -51.61 -16.08
N GLU A 241 -35.85 -50.84 -16.97
CA GLU A 241 -37.18 -51.15 -17.53
C GLU A 241 -37.21 -52.53 -18.20
N LEU A 242 -36.19 -52.87 -19.01
CA LEU A 242 -36.07 -54.17 -19.66
C LEU A 242 -35.93 -55.32 -18.64
N TYR A 243 -35.10 -55.14 -17.62
CA TYR A 243 -34.96 -56.13 -16.54
C TYR A 243 -36.26 -56.31 -15.75
N GLU A 244 -36.99 -55.23 -15.47
CA GLU A 244 -38.29 -55.30 -14.80
C GLU A 244 -39.33 -56.04 -15.66
N LEU A 245 -39.36 -55.80 -16.98
CA LEU A 245 -40.24 -56.52 -17.91
C LEU A 245 -39.91 -58.02 -17.97
N GLN A 246 -38.63 -58.38 -18.05
CA GLN A 246 -38.22 -59.78 -18.05
C GLN A 246 -38.59 -60.46 -16.74
N ARG A 247 -38.36 -59.78 -15.61
CA ARG A 247 -38.73 -60.28 -14.30
C ARG A 247 -40.23 -60.57 -14.20
N ARG A 248 -41.09 -59.61 -14.60
CA ARG A 248 -42.56 -59.81 -14.61
C ARG A 248 -42.97 -61.02 -15.45
N ARG A 249 -42.40 -61.16 -16.66
CA ARG A 249 -42.68 -62.32 -17.53
C ARG A 249 -42.33 -63.66 -16.86
N LEU A 250 -41.17 -63.72 -16.19
CA LEU A 250 -40.75 -64.94 -15.49
C LEU A 250 -41.63 -65.22 -14.27
N GLU A 251 -42.00 -64.18 -13.51
CA GLU A 251 -42.95 -64.31 -12.40
C GLU A 251 -44.31 -64.85 -12.89
N ASP A 252 -44.84 -64.35 -14.01
CA ASP A 252 -46.07 -64.85 -14.63
C ASP A 252 -45.95 -66.32 -15.06
N GLN A 253 -44.82 -66.71 -15.68
CA GLN A 253 -44.58 -68.10 -16.06
C GLN A 253 -44.52 -69.04 -14.84
N VAL A 254 -43.85 -68.61 -13.77
CA VAL A 254 -43.79 -69.36 -12.51
C VAL A 254 -45.19 -69.52 -11.92
N LEU A 255 -46.02 -68.48 -11.97
CA LEU A 255 -47.41 -68.53 -11.52
C LEU A 255 -48.24 -69.52 -12.35
N MET A 256 -48.14 -69.51 -13.67
CA MET A 256 -48.85 -70.44 -14.55
C MET A 256 -48.46 -71.90 -14.29
N VAL A 257 -47.16 -72.19 -14.21
CA VAL A 257 -46.67 -73.56 -13.90
C VAL A 257 -47.09 -73.98 -12.49
N ALA A 258 -47.11 -73.06 -11.51
CA ALA A 258 -47.63 -73.35 -10.18
C ALA A 258 -49.12 -73.71 -10.20
N GLN A 259 -49.93 -73.01 -11.00
CA GLN A 259 -51.36 -73.32 -11.18
C GLN A 259 -51.56 -74.68 -11.83
N GLU A 260 -50.85 -74.99 -12.91
CA GLU A 260 -50.92 -76.31 -13.57
C GLU A 260 -50.52 -77.43 -12.60
N ARG A 261 -49.41 -77.26 -11.88
CA ARG A 261 -48.99 -78.19 -10.82
C ARG A 261 -50.11 -78.40 -9.81
N ASP A 262 -50.77 -77.34 -9.37
CA ASP A 262 -51.82 -77.42 -8.37
C ASP A 262 -53.06 -78.15 -8.91
N ILE A 263 -53.45 -77.92 -10.17
CA ILE A 263 -54.52 -78.63 -10.89
C ILE A 263 -54.20 -80.13 -11.01
N TRP A 264 -53.03 -80.49 -11.54
CA TRP A 264 -52.59 -81.88 -11.66
C TRP A 264 -52.53 -82.56 -10.29
N SER A 265 -52.02 -81.86 -9.28
CA SER A 265 -51.97 -82.37 -7.92
C SER A 265 -53.36 -82.59 -7.34
N SER A 266 -54.35 -81.74 -7.64
CA SER A 266 -55.74 -82.00 -7.26
C SER A 266 -56.32 -83.21 -7.98
N ALA A 267 -56.16 -83.30 -9.30
CA ALA A 267 -56.68 -84.42 -10.08
C ALA A 267 -56.11 -85.76 -9.60
N VAL A 268 -54.79 -85.83 -9.35
CA VAL A 268 -54.14 -87.04 -8.79
C VAL A 268 -54.66 -87.36 -7.39
N ARG A 269 -54.87 -86.36 -6.53
CA ARG A 269 -55.48 -86.57 -5.20
C ARG A 269 -56.91 -87.11 -5.32
N ASP A 270 -57.70 -86.62 -6.26
CA ASP A 270 -59.08 -87.05 -6.47
C ASP A 270 -59.14 -88.46 -7.06
N LEU A 271 -58.25 -88.79 -8.00
CA LEU A 271 -58.09 -90.13 -8.55
C LEU A 271 -57.67 -91.12 -7.46
N ALA A 272 -56.69 -90.75 -6.63
CA ALA A 272 -56.28 -91.55 -5.48
C ALA A 272 -57.46 -91.80 -4.53
N LEU A 273 -58.24 -90.76 -4.21
CA LEU A 273 -59.48 -90.86 -3.44
C LEU A 273 -60.48 -91.85 -4.04
N MET A 274 -60.75 -91.76 -5.35
CA MET A 274 -61.66 -92.70 -6.02
C MET A 274 -61.16 -94.15 -5.96
N ILE A 275 -59.86 -94.40 -6.12
CA ILE A 275 -59.27 -95.75 -6.04
C ILE A 275 -59.45 -96.33 -4.62
N ILE A 276 -59.21 -95.52 -3.58
CA ILE A 276 -59.37 -95.93 -2.18
C ILE A 276 -60.82 -96.31 -1.88
N GLU A 277 -61.77 -95.52 -2.38
CA GLU A 277 -63.19 -95.76 -2.18
C GLU A 277 -63.69 -96.99 -2.93
N ARG A 278 -63.25 -97.19 -4.19
CA ARG A 278 -63.64 -98.33 -5.02
C ARG A 278 -63.06 -99.67 -4.53
N ASN A 279 -61.88 -99.66 -3.92
CA ASN A 279 -61.21 -100.86 -3.40
C ASN A 279 -61.44 -101.11 -1.90
N GLN A 280 -62.33 -100.35 -1.25
CA GLN A 280 -62.64 -100.45 0.20
C GLN A 280 -61.40 -100.48 1.12
N LEU A 281 -60.36 -99.69 0.82
CA LEU A 281 -59.12 -99.64 1.60
C LEU A 281 -59.30 -98.83 2.90
N THR A 282 -59.88 -99.45 3.92
CA THR A 282 -60.26 -98.82 5.21
C THR A 282 -59.08 -98.19 5.98
N LEU A 283 -57.91 -98.84 5.97
CA LEU A 283 -56.68 -98.30 6.60
C LEU A 283 -56.21 -97.00 5.92
N PHE A 284 -56.22 -96.98 4.59
CA PHE A 284 -55.77 -95.82 3.82
C PHE A 284 -56.72 -94.63 4.01
N ARG A 285 -58.03 -94.88 4.10
CA ARG A 285 -59.04 -93.83 4.36
C ARG A 285 -58.82 -93.17 5.73
N ARG A 286 -58.50 -93.95 6.77
CA ARG A 286 -58.20 -93.43 8.12
C ARG A 286 -56.91 -92.61 8.13
N LEU A 287 -55.89 -93.06 7.39
CA LEU A 287 -54.62 -92.34 7.24
C LEU A 287 -54.82 -90.99 6.53
N HIS A 288 -55.59 -90.95 5.43
CA HIS A 288 -55.86 -89.71 4.68
C HIS A 288 -56.56 -88.63 5.52
N ILE A 289 -57.55 -89.02 6.33
CA ILE A 289 -58.24 -88.10 7.25
C ILE A 289 -57.26 -87.56 8.30
N SER A 290 -56.41 -88.42 8.86
CA SER A 290 -55.38 -87.99 9.82
C SER A 290 -54.33 -87.07 9.18
N GLY A 291 -53.93 -87.31 7.93
CA GLY A 291 -53.03 -86.43 7.17
C GLY A 291 -53.65 -85.06 6.86
N LYS A 292 -54.95 -85.01 6.54
CA LYS A 292 -55.68 -83.73 6.38
C LYS A 292 -55.76 -82.93 7.69
N ALA A 293 -55.94 -83.60 8.82
CA ALA A 293 -55.91 -82.94 10.13
C ALA A 293 -54.50 -82.38 10.44
N LEU A 294 -53.46 -83.19 10.20
CA LEU A 294 -52.07 -82.81 10.47
C LEU A 294 -51.61 -81.64 9.58
N THR A 295 -52.01 -81.60 8.31
CA THR A 295 -51.71 -80.47 7.40
C THR A 295 -52.40 -79.18 7.80
N LYS A 296 -53.63 -79.22 8.34
CA LYS A 296 -54.29 -78.03 8.91
C LYS A 296 -53.51 -77.48 10.11
N VAL A 297 -53.08 -78.37 11.01
CA VAL A 297 -52.28 -77.99 12.17
C VAL A 297 -50.93 -77.38 11.73
N LEU A 298 -50.23 -78.01 10.78
CA LEU A 298 -48.99 -77.48 10.22
C LEU A 298 -49.15 -76.10 9.55
N LYS A 299 -50.24 -75.87 8.82
CA LYS A 299 -50.51 -74.54 8.22
C LYS A 299 -50.66 -73.46 9.30
N HIS A 300 -51.35 -73.75 10.40
CA HIS A 300 -51.44 -72.82 11.53
C HIS A 300 -50.07 -72.52 12.12
N PHE A 301 -49.20 -73.54 12.27
CA PHE A 301 -47.84 -73.33 12.76
C PHE A 301 -46.97 -72.52 11.79
N ILE A 302 -47.07 -72.73 10.48
CA ILE A 302 -46.32 -71.96 9.47
C ILE A 302 -46.75 -70.49 9.50
N VAL A 303 -48.05 -70.20 9.58
CA VAL A 303 -48.56 -68.82 9.71
C VAL A 303 -48.09 -68.17 11.01
N LEU A 304 -48.10 -68.91 12.12
CA LEU A 304 -47.61 -68.42 13.40
C LEU A 304 -46.10 -68.12 13.36
N LEU A 305 -45.32 -69.00 12.72
CA LEU A 305 -43.88 -68.79 12.51
C LEU A 305 -43.61 -67.61 11.57
N ALA A 306 -44.34 -67.47 10.46
CA ALA A 306 -44.20 -66.34 9.55
C ALA A 306 -44.55 -65.00 10.22
N SER A 307 -45.57 -64.96 11.09
CA SER A 307 -45.89 -63.77 11.88
C SER A 307 -44.78 -63.41 12.88
N LYS A 308 -44.15 -64.41 13.51
CA LYS A 308 -42.98 -64.19 14.40
C LYS A 308 -41.75 -63.76 13.62
N VAL A 309 -41.47 -64.35 12.46
CA VAL A 309 -40.30 -63.99 11.62
C VAL A 309 -40.46 -62.60 11.00
N GLY A 310 -41.68 -62.20 10.62
CA GLY A 310 -41.98 -60.82 10.22
C GLY A 310 -41.73 -59.80 11.35
N LEU A 311 -42.14 -60.12 12.58
CA LEU A 311 -41.85 -59.31 13.77
C LEU A 311 -40.35 -59.23 14.09
N VAL A 312 -39.60 -60.31 13.85
CA VAL A 312 -38.14 -60.35 14.04
C VAL A 312 -37.42 -59.54 12.97
N CYS A 313 -37.77 -59.67 11.68
CA CYS A 313 -37.17 -58.88 10.60
C CYS A 313 -37.48 -57.39 10.72
N HIS A 314 -38.69 -57.01 11.14
CA HIS A 314 -39.02 -55.61 11.43
C HIS A 314 -38.23 -55.08 12.65
N GLY A 315 -37.97 -55.92 13.66
CA GLY A 315 -37.12 -55.58 14.80
C GLY A 315 -35.64 -55.46 14.47
N TYR A 316 -35.12 -56.25 13.52
CA TYR A 316 -33.73 -56.13 13.05
C TYR A 316 -33.54 -54.95 12.08
N LEU A 317 -34.49 -54.67 11.18
CA LEU A 317 -34.46 -53.45 10.36
C LEU A 317 -34.61 -52.18 11.21
N PHE A 318 -35.43 -52.19 12.26
CA PHE A 318 -35.52 -51.07 13.19
C PHE A 318 -34.22 -50.90 14.01
N LYS A 319 -33.55 -52.00 14.41
CA LYS A 319 -32.23 -51.93 15.07
C LYS A 319 -31.11 -51.46 14.13
N VAL A 320 -31.12 -51.87 12.86
CA VAL A 320 -30.13 -51.42 11.87
C VAL A 320 -30.37 -49.95 11.51
N PHE A 321 -31.62 -49.52 11.35
CA PHE A 321 -31.96 -48.11 11.11
C PHE A 321 -31.61 -47.23 12.31
N VAL A 322 -31.85 -47.69 13.55
CA VAL A 322 -31.41 -46.99 14.77
C VAL A 322 -29.88 -46.97 14.89
N CYS A 323 -29.16 -48.05 14.56
CA CYS A 323 -27.69 -48.05 14.55
C CYS A 323 -27.10 -47.13 13.47
N VAL A 324 -27.69 -47.06 12.28
CA VAL A 324 -27.21 -46.17 11.20
C VAL A 324 -27.50 -44.70 11.51
N VAL A 325 -28.64 -44.38 12.12
CA VAL A 325 -28.97 -43.00 12.55
C VAL A 325 -28.14 -42.57 13.78
N HIS A 326 -27.73 -43.49 14.66
CA HIS A 326 -26.87 -43.17 15.82
C HIS A 326 -25.37 -43.08 15.48
N VAL A 327 -24.94 -43.57 14.32
CA VAL A 327 -23.57 -43.44 13.80
C VAL A 327 -23.42 -42.23 12.87
N ALA A 328 -24.53 -41.66 12.38
CA ALA A 328 -24.56 -40.50 11.49
C ALA A 328 -24.91 -39.17 12.19
N LEU A 329 -24.90 -39.12 13.53
CA LEU A 329 -25.19 -37.95 14.36
C LEU A 329 -24.04 -37.61 15.31
#